data_AF-A0A958YRB7-F1
#
_entry.id   AF-A0A958YRB7-F1
#
_cell.length_a   1.000
_cell.length_b   1.000
_cell.length_c   1.000
_cell.angle_alpha   90.00
_cell.angle_beta   90.00
_cell.angle_gamma   90.00
#
_symmetry.space_group_name_H-M   'P 1'
#
loop_
_entity.id
_entity.type
_entity.pdbx_description
1 polymer ?
#
loop_
_entity_poly.entity_id
_entity_poly.type
_entity_poly.pdbx_seq_one_letter_code
_entity_poly.pdbx_strand_id
1 'polypeptide(L)'
;MKIPQFIRGNLLLKMTSLNAGVIGVRLFISLFIQRLLAEIVGEAGIAKIGSLRNLLEMLSSFASVGIFSGVVKYVAEYKDDKEQLQKLFSTTLVFTVSGTIVVSLVLFFGADYLSNTIFDSPDYIYLIKLLAVIVPFISMYRVFNGIVNGLSLYKKLAGIDLFSYILSAILTVVLLL
;
A
#
# COMPACT_ATOMS: atom_id res chain seq x y z
N MET A 1 26.43 -4.69 -18.24
CA MET A 1 27.43 -4.17 -17.26
C MET A 1 27.41 -5.03 -16.00
N LYS A 2 28.57 -5.51 -15.52
CA LYS A 2 28.65 -6.29 -14.27
C LYS A 2 28.56 -5.34 -13.08
N ILE A 3 27.62 -5.59 -12.18
CA ILE A 3 27.42 -4.79 -10.96
C ILE A 3 28.72 -4.75 -10.13
N PRO A 4 29.18 -3.58 -9.65
CA PRO A 4 30.39 -3.42 -8.84
C PRO A 4 30.44 -4.35 -7.62
N GLN A 5 31.65 -4.83 -7.27
CA GLN A 5 31.86 -5.82 -6.21
C GLN A 5 31.49 -5.30 -4.81
N PHE A 6 31.64 -4.00 -4.56
CA PHE A 6 31.20 -3.33 -3.33
C PHE A 6 29.68 -3.40 -3.12
N ILE A 7 28.89 -3.26 -4.19
CA ILE A 7 27.42 -3.43 -4.16
C ILE A 7 27.07 -4.91 -3.95
N ARG A 8 27.87 -5.84 -4.48
CA ARG A 8 27.66 -7.29 -4.31
C ARG A 8 28.04 -7.80 -2.91
N GLY A 9 28.89 -7.10 -2.17
CA GLY A 9 29.30 -7.50 -0.82
C GLY A 9 28.30 -7.14 0.27
N ASN A 10 27.57 -6.03 0.12
CA ASN A 10 26.72 -5.49 1.18
C ASN A 10 25.22 -5.76 0.93
N LEU A 11 24.54 -6.39 1.90
CA LEU A 11 23.12 -6.73 1.84
C LEU A 11 22.23 -5.50 1.67
N LEU A 12 22.54 -4.40 2.36
CA LEU A 12 21.79 -3.15 2.27
C LEU A 12 21.89 -2.56 0.87
N LEU A 13 23.09 -2.51 0.29
CA LEU A 13 23.28 -1.98 -1.07
C LEU A 13 22.57 -2.83 -2.13
N LYS A 14 22.47 -4.15 -1.94
CA LYS A 14 21.66 -5.01 -2.82
C LYS A 14 20.18 -4.72 -2.73
N MET A 15 19.65 -4.58 -1.51
CA MET A 15 18.24 -4.27 -1.28
C MET A 15 17.88 -2.91 -1.88
N THR A 16 18.66 -1.88 -1.54
CA THR A 16 18.43 -0.51 -2.01
C THR A 16 18.57 -0.39 -3.53
N SER A 17 19.61 -0.99 -4.14
CA SER A 17 19.80 -0.92 -5.60
C SER A 17 18.69 -1.63 -6.38
N LEU A 18 18.22 -2.79 -5.91
CA LEU A 18 17.09 -3.50 -6.52
C LEU A 18 15.82 -2.67 -6.42
N ASN A 19 15.51 -2.15 -5.23
CA ASN A 19 14.31 -1.34 -5.01
C ASN A 19 14.35 -0.02 -5.82
N ALA A 20 15.54 0.60 -5.93
CA ALA A 20 15.73 1.79 -6.76
C ALA A 20 15.40 1.50 -8.24
N GLY A 21 15.81 0.35 -8.76
CA GLY A 21 15.44 -0.07 -10.13
C GLY A 21 13.92 -0.22 -10.31
N VAL A 22 13.26 -0.88 -9.35
CA VAL A 22 11.78 -1.01 -9.36
C VAL A 22 11.10 0.35 -9.31
N ILE A 23 11.53 1.25 -8.43
CA ILE A 23 11.01 2.61 -8.33
C ILE A 23 11.21 3.37 -9.64
N GLY A 24 12.39 3.27 -10.26
CA GLY A 24 12.66 3.91 -11.55
C GLY A 24 11.67 3.50 -12.64
N VAL A 25 11.38 2.20 -12.75
CA VAL A 25 10.38 1.69 -13.71
C VAL A 25 8.97 2.21 -13.37
N ARG A 26 8.59 2.18 -12.08
CA ARG A 26 7.28 2.70 -11.63
C ARG A 26 7.11 4.17 -11.97
N LEU A 27 8.12 5.00 -11.71
CA LEU A 27 8.11 6.43 -12.02
C LEU A 27 7.98 6.68 -13.52
N PHE A 28 8.73 5.95 -14.35
CA PHE A 28 8.63 6.08 -15.80
C PHE A 28 7.21 5.80 -16.29
N ILE A 29 6.60 4.68 -15.87
CA ILE A 29 5.21 4.34 -16.22
C ILE A 29 4.21 5.37 -15.64
N SER A 30 4.42 5.81 -14.39
CA SER A 30 3.57 6.82 -13.73
C SER A 30 3.46 8.10 -14.55
N LEU A 31 4.55 8.55 -15.19
CA LEU A 31 4.54 9.77 -16.02
C LEU A 31 3.53 9.65 -17.18
N PHE A 32 3.51 8.51 -17.87
CA PHE A 32 2.55 8.28 -18.96
C PHE A 32 1.11 8.19 -18.44
N ILE A 33 0.88 7.49 -17.33
CA ILE A 33 -0.45 7.38 -16.72
C ILE A 33 -0.96 8.75 -16.27
N GLN A 34 -0.11 9.56 -15.62
CA GLN A 34 -0.50 10.89 -15.17
C GLN A 34 -0.88 11.80 -16.35
N ARG A 35 -0.13 11.72 -17.45
CA ARG A 35 -0.49 12.43 -18.68
C ARG A 35 -1.84 11.96 -19.24
N LEU A 36 -2.05 10.65 -19.33
CA LEU A 36 -3.32 10.08 -19.82
C LEU A 36 -4.51 10.52 -18.96
N LEU A 37 -4.35 10.48 -17.63
CA LEU A 37 -5.37 10.95 -16.68
C LEU A 37 -5.68 12.44 -16.87
N ALA A 38 -4.67 13.26 -17.17
CA ALA A 38 -4.86 14.69 -17.41
C ALA A 38 -5.65 14.96 -18.69
N GLU A 39 -5.37 14.21 -19.75
CA GLU A 39 -6.04 14.34 -21.04
C GLU A 39 -7.50 13.81 -21.00
N ILE A 40 -7.77 12.69 -20.32
CA ILE A 40 -9.10 12.04 -20.30
C ILE A 40 -9.99 12.58 -19.17
N VAL A 41 -9.46 12.69 -17.95
CA VAL A 41 -10.26 12.98 -16.74
C VAL A 41 -10.22 14.48 -16.39
N GLY A 42 -9.20 15.20 -16.88
CA GLY A 42 -9.01 16.62 -16.61
C GLY A 42 -8.49 16.94 -15.21
N GLU A 43 -8.27 18.23 -14.96
CA GLU A 43 -7.65 18.74 -13.73
C GLU A 43 -8.49 18.43 -12.47
N ALA A 44 -9.80 18.66 -12.54
CA ALA A 44 -10.71 18.36 -11.43
C ALA A 44 -10.69 16.86 -11.06
N GLY A 45 -10.67 15.98 -12.06
CA GLY A 45 -10.57 14.54 -11.85
C GLY A 45 -9.26 14.11 -11.18
N ILE A 46 -8.13 14.68 -11.62
CA ILE A 46 -6.82 14.44 -11.01
C ILE A 46 -6.82 14.86 -9.53
N ALA A 47 -7.40 16.02 -9.20
CA ALA A 47 -7.48 16.49 -7.82
C ALA A 47 -8.26 15.51 -6.93
N LYS A 48 -9.38 14.96 -7.42
CA LYS A 48 -10.18 13.96 -6.69
C LYS A 48 -9.44 12.62 -6.58
N ILE A 49 -8.73 12.17 -7.62
CA ILE A 49 -7.85 10.98 -7.55
C ILE A 49 -6.75 11.19 -6.51
N GLY A 50 -6.14 12.37 -6.45
CA GLY A 50 -5.15 12.73 -5.42
C GLY A 50 -5.74 12.64 -4.01
N SER A 51 -6.94 13.18 -3.82
CA SER A 51 -7.67 13.12 -2.55
C SER A 51 -7.98 11.67 -2.14
N LEU A 52 -8.39 10.83 -3.09
CA LEU A 52 -8.60 9.39 -2.86
C LEU A 52 -7.29 8.67 -2.47
N ARG A 53 -6.17 8.98 -3.13
CA ARG A 53 -4.85 8.41 -2.77
C ARG A 53 -4.44 8.77 -1.35
N ASN A 54 -4.58 10.05 -0.99
CA ASN A 54 -4.29 10.52 0.38
C ASN A 54 -5.17 9.81 1.40
N LEU A 55 -6.48 9.67 1.11
CA LEU A 55 -7.40 8.93 1.96
C LEU A 55 -6.96 7.47 2.13
N LEU A 56 -6.61 6.77 1.05
CA LEU A 56 -6.13 5.39 1.11
C LEU A 56 -4.86 5.24 1.97
N GLU A 57 -3.92 6.18 1.87
CA GLU A 57 -2.68 6.19 2.68
C GLU A 57 -2.97 6.41 4.17
N MET A 58 -3.86 7.35 4.48
CA MET A 58 -4.35 7.59 5.85
C MET A 58 -5.01 6.33 6.40
N LEU A 59 -5.99 5.78 5.67
CA LEU A 59 -6.73 4.58 6.08
C LEU A 59 -5.81 3.39 6.30
N SER A 60 -4.82 3.20 5.43
CA SER A 60 -3.81 2.14 5.59
C SER A 60 -3.04 2.28 6.90
N SER A 61 -2.83 3.50 7.39
CA SER A 61 -2.05 3.77 8.61
C SER A 61 -2.92 3.69 9.87
N PHE A 62 -4.12 4.26 9.83
CA PHE A 62 -5.10 4.17 10.93
C PHE A 62 -5.62 2.74 11.14
N ALA A 63 -5.99 2.03 10.07
CA ALA A 63 -6.55 0.69 10.16
C ALA A 63 -5.55 -0.36 10.63
N SER A 64 -4.25 -0.12 10.41
CA SER A 64 -3.17 -0.97 10.91
C SER A 64 -2.63 -0.50 12.26
N VAL A 65 -3.14 0.60 12.83
CA VAL A 65 -2.69 1.18 14.11
C VAL A 65 -1.16 1.42 14.12
N GLY A 66 -0.56 1.66 12.95
CA GLY A 66 0.88 1.89 12.81
C GLY A 66 1.78 0.68 13.09
N ILE A 67 1.26 -0.54 13.22
CA ILE A 67 2.05 -1.71 13.65
C ILE A 67 3.05 -2.23 12.61
N PHE A 68 3.00 -1.72 11.37
CA PHE A 68 3.84 -2.19 10.25
C PHE A 68 5.34 -2.26 10.61
N SER A 69 5.91 -1.19 11.14
CA SER A 69 7.35 -1.14 11.50
C SER A 69 7.69 -2.12 12.62
N GLY A 70 6.77 -2.33 13.56
CA GLY A 70 6.91 -3.33 14.62
C GLY A 70 6.93 -4.75 14.07
N VAL A 71 6.01 -5.05 13.15
CA VAL A 71 5.98 -6.36 12.45
C VAL A 71 7.29 -6.61 11.71
N VAL A 72 7.78 -5.64 10.93
CA VAL A 72 9.06 -5.77 10.20
C VAL A 72 10.21 -6.07 11.17
N LYS A 73 10.31 -5.31 12.28
CA LYS A 73 11.36 -5.47 13.28
C LYS A 73 11.30 -6.82 13.98
N TYR A 74 10.15 -7.16 14.58
CA TYR A 74 10.03 -8.36 15.41
C TYR A 74 10.00 -9.65 14.59
N VAL A 75 9.55 -9.61 13.33
CA VAL A 75 9.71 -10.76 12.42
C VAL A 75 11.18 -10.99 12.09
N ALA A 76 11.97 -9.93 11.89
CA ALA A 76 13.40 -10.07 11.63
C ALA A 76 14.17 -10.59 12.86
N GLU A 77 13.76 -10.16 14.05
CA GLU A 77 14.37 -10.53 15.35
C GLU A 77 14.03 -11.98 15.76
N TYR A 78 12.76 -12.37 15.65
CA TYR A 78 12.27 -13.68 16.10
C TYR A 78 12.14 -14.71 14.99
N LYS A 79 12.77 -14.51 13.83
CA LYS A 79 12.65 -15.42 12.66
C LYS A 79 12.90 -16.91 12.95
N ASP A 80 13.71 -17.21 13.97
CA ASP A 80 14.08 -18.56 14.39
C ASP A 80 13.30 -19.04 15.64
N ASP A 81 12.51 -18.16 16.27
CA ASP A 81 11.68 -18.45 17.44
C ASP A 81 10.19 -18.52 17.06
N LYS A 82 9.70 -19.74 16.86
CA LYS A 82 8.32 -20.00 16.45
C LYS A 82 7.30 -19.53 17.49
N GLU A 83 7.61 -19.62 18.78
CA GLU A 83 6.65 -19.26 19.82
C GLU A 83 6.44 -17.74 19.85
N GLN A 84 7.53 -16.97 19.75
CA GLN A 84 7.47 -15.52 19.68
C GLN A 84 6.81 -15.03 18.39
N LEU A 85 7.09 -15.65 17.25
CA LEU A 85 6.40 -15.33 15.99
C LEU A 85 4.89 -15.58 16.08
N GLN A 86 4.47 -16.68 16.70
CA GLN A 86 3.06 -16.96 16.89
C GLN A 86 2.38 -15.88 17.74
N LYS A 87 2.99 -15.49 18.87
CA LYS A 87 2.49 -14.39 19.72
C LYS A 87 2.42 -13.06 18.95
N LEU A 88 3.46 -12.75 18.16
CA LEU A 88 3.51 -11.56 17.31
C LEU A 88 2.35 -11.55 16.30
N PHE A 89 2.13 -12.66 15.58
CA PHE A 89 1.07 -12.74 14.57
C PHE A 89 -0.31 -12.67 15.18
N SER A 90 -0.58 -13.38 16.29
CA SER A 90 -1.86 -13.29 17.00
C SER A 90 -2.13 -11.86 17.46
N THR A 91 -1.14 -11.21 18.05
CA THR A 91 -1.27 -9.81 18.51
C THR A 91 -1.53 -8.87 17.34
N THR A 92 -0.71 -8.97 16.29
CA THR A 92 -0.83 -8.15 15.07
C THR A 92 -2.20 -8.30 14.42
N LEU A 93 -2.73 -9.52 14.33
CA LEU A 93 -4.06 -9.78 13.79
C LEU A 93 -5.16 -9.16 14.65
N VAL A 94 -5.10 -9.30 15.97
CA VAL A 94 -6.09 -8.69 16.87
C VAL A 94 -6.10 -7.17 16.69
N PHE A 95 -4.95 -6.50 16.77
CA PHE A 95 -4.86 -5.05 16.58
C PHE A 95 -5.34 -4.61 15.19
N THR A 96 -4.98 -5.36 14.15
CA THR A 96 -5.40 -5.06 12.77
C THR A 96 -6.91 -5.19 12.60
N VAL A 97 -7.50 -6.30 13.08
CA VAL A 97 -8.94 -6.52 12.97
C VAL A 97 -9.69 -5.46 13.77
N SER A 98 -9.29 -5.20 15.02
CA SER A 98 -9.91 -4.14 15.84
C SER A 98 -9.80 -2.77 15.17
N GLY A 99 -8.62 -2.39 14.66
CA GLY A 99 -8.40 -1.13 13.95
C GLY A 99 -9.26 -1.01 12.70
N THR A 100 -9.33 -2.07 11.88
CA THR A 100 -10.15 -2.08 10.66
C THR A 100 -11.64 -1.97 10.96
N ILE A 101 -12.16 -2.65 11.98
CA ILE A 101 -13.58 -2.53 12.37
C ILE A 101 -13.90 -1.08 12.72
N VAL A 102 -13.08 -0.43 13.55
CA VAL A 102 -13.30 0.97 13.93
C VAL A 102 -13.29 1.88 12.70
N VAL A 103 -12.27 1.76 11.86
CA VAL A 103 -12.13 2.58 10.65
C VAL A 103 -13.28 2.32 9.67
N SER A 104 -13.67 1.07 9.46
CA SER A 104 -14.80 0.69 8.59
C SER A 104 -16.12 1.28 9.10
N LEU A 105 -16.38 1.26 10.41
CA LEU A 105 -17.58 1.89 10.97
C LEU A 105 -17.58 3.40 10.77
N VAL A 106 -16.44 4.06 11.02
CA VAL A 106 -16.28 5.50 10.79
C VAL A 106 -16.52 5.85 9.32
N LEU A 107 -15.98 5.07 8.38
CA LEU A 107 -16.22 5.27 6.96
C LEU A 107 -17.67 5.05 6.58
N PHE A 108 -18.31 3.98 7.07
CA PHE A 108 -19.67 3.62 6.67
C PHE A 108 -20.70 4.63 7.17
N PHE A 109 -20.63 5.03 8.46
CA PHE A 109 -21.55 6.00 9.04
C PHE A 109 -21.18 7.45 8.72
N GLY A 110 -19.89 7.76 8.56
CA GLY A 110 -19.39 9.07 8.19
C GLY A 110 -19.34 9.33 6.68
N ALA A 111 -19.88 8.44 5.85
CA ALA A 111 -19.70 8.47 4.40
C ALA A 111 -20.16 9.78 3.75
N ASP A 112 -21.29 10.33 4.20
CA ASP A 112 -21.84 11.59 3.72
C ASP A 112 -20.89 12.77 4.02
N TYR A 113 -20.52 12.92 5.29
CA TYR A 113 -19.60 13.95 5.74
C TYR A 113 -18.24 13.88 5.03
N LEU A 114 -17.67 12.66 4.91
CA LEU A 114 -16.38 12.45 4.27
C LEU A 114 -16.44 12.71 2.77
N SER A 115 -17.53 12.34 2.09
CA SER A 115 -17.70 12.63 0.66
C SER A 115 -17.69 14.13 0.41
N ASN A 116 -18.48 14.89 1.17
CA ASN A 116 -18.56 16.34 1.03
C ASN A 116 -17.26 17.05 1.45
N THR A 117 -16.55 16.55 2.46
CA THR A 117 -15.32 17.19 2.95
C THR A 117 -14.09 16.89 2.08
N ILE A 118 -13.98 15.66 1.56
CA ILE A 118 -12.79 15.20 0.80
C ILE A 118 -12.98 15.45 -0.69
N PHE A 119 -14.20 15.27 -1.19
CA PHE A 119 -14.50 15.32 -2.62
C PHE A 119 -15.40 16.49 -3.01
N ASP A 120 -15.76 17.41 -2.10
CA ASP A 120 -16.63 18.57 -2.36
C ASP A 120 -17.93 18.20 -3.10
N SER A 121 -18.37 16.95 -2.99
CA SER A 121 -19.55 16.43 -3.68
C SER A 121 -20.11 15.22 -2.95
N PRO A 122 -21.45 15.08 -2.87
CA PRO A 122 -22.12 13.89 -2.34
C PRO A 122 -22.04 12.68 -3.29
N ASP A 123 -21.58 12.86 -4.53
CA ASP A 123 -21.56 11.78 -5.53
C ASP A 123 -20.60 10.64 -5.16
N TYR A 124 -19.67 10.87 -4.22
CA TYR A 124 -18.66 9.89 -3.81
C TYR A 124 -19.02 9.14 -2.52
N ILE A 125 -20.26 9.26 -2.01
CA ILE A 125 -20.72 8.51 -0.82
C ILE A 125 -20.59 7.00 -1.05
N TYR A 126 -20.95 6.51 -2.24
CA TYR A 126 -20.82 5.10 -2.58
C TYR A 126 -19.35 4.64 -2.52
N LEU A 127 -18.43 5.50 -2.95
CA LEU A 127 -17.00 5.23 -2.94
C LEU A 127 -16.49 5.11 -1.50
N ILE A 128 -16.90 6.01 -0.60
CA ILE A 128 -16.53 5.93 0.82
C ILE A 128 -17.09 4.65 1.47
N LYS A 129 -18.35 4.28 1.17
CA LYS A 129 -18.93 3.02 1.66
C LYS A 129 -18.22 1.79 1.11
N LEU A 130 -17.77 1.84 -0.15
CA LEU A 130 -16.95 0.79 -0.74
C LEU A 130 -15.60 0.68 0.00
N LEU A 131 -14.96 1.81 0.31
CA LEU A 131 -13.72 1.82 1.10
C LEU A 131 -13.93 1.18 2.48
N ALA A 132 -15.07 1.37 3.13
CA ALA A 132 -15.38 0.72 4.41
C ALA A 132 -15.27 -0.82 4.33
N VAL A 133 -15.61 -1.41 3.19
CA VAL A 133 -15.49 -2.86 2.95
C VAL A 133 -14.07 -3.25 2.54
N ILE A 134 -13.35 -2.38 1.83
CA ILE A 134 -12.00 -2.66 1.31
C ILE A 134 -10.90 -2.49 2.37
N VAL A 135 -11.07 -1.60 3.36
CA VAL A 135 -10.07 -1.29 4.38
C VAL A 135 -9.51 -2.51 5.13
N PRO A 136 -10.32 -3.51 5.55
CA PRO A 136 -9.81 -4.74 6.14
C PRO A 136 -8.76 -5.46 5.27
N PHE A 137 -9.00 -5.51 3.96
CA PHE A 137 -8.10 -6.15 3.00
C PHE A 137 -6.81 -5.35 2.83
N ILE A 138 -6.90 -4.02 2.76
CA ILE A 138 -5.73 -3.14 2.68
C ILE A 138 -4.85 -3.30 3.93
N SER A 139 -5.46 -3.30 5.12
CA SER A 139 -4.71 -3.42 6.38
C SER A 139 -4.03 -4.79 6.49
N MET A 140 -4.73 -5.86 6.12
CA MET A 140 -4.18 -7.20 6.10
C MET A 140 -3.03 -7.33 5.08
N TYR A 141 -3.18 -6.78 3.88
CA TYR A 141 -2.12 -6.69 2.89
C TYR A 141 -0.88 -5.98 3.43
N ARG A 142 -1.08 -4.87 4.18
CA ARG A 142 0.02 -4.14 4.82
C ARG A 142 0.75 -4.97 5.86
N VAL A 143 0.03 -5.76 6.68
CA VAL A 143 0.65 -6.69 7.64
C VAL A 143 1.48 -7.76 6.92
N PHE A 144 0.94 -8.39 5.88
CA PHE A 144 1.68 -9.38 5.09
C PHE A 144 2.95 -8.80 4.47
N ASN A 145 2.87 -7.59 3.92
CA ASN A 145 4.04 -6.88 3.44
C ASN A 145 5.07 -6.67 4.56
N GLY A 146 4.64 -6.31 5.77
CA GLY A 146 5.53 -6.18 6.93
C GLY A 146 6.28 -7.48 7.25
N ILE A 147 5.57 -8.62 7.20
CA ILE A 147 6.16 -9.94 7.43
C ILE A 147 7.20 -10.28 6.35
N VAL A 148 6.85 -10.12 5.08
CA VAL A 148 7.77 -10.40 3.94
C VAL A 148 9.01 -9.50 4.00
N ASN A 149 8.84 -8.23 4.40
CA ASN A 149 9.94 -7.30 4.61
C ASN A 149 10.84 -7.73 5.79
N GLY A 150 10.25 -8.13 6.93
CA GLY A 150 11.01 -8.61 8.09
C GLY A 150 11.83 -9.86 7.80
N LEU A 151 11.31 -10.77 6.96
CA LEU A 151 12.04 -11.95 6.48
C LEU A 151 13.17 -11.63 5.48
N SER A 152 13.40 -10.36 5.14
CA SER A 152 14.41 -9.94 4.16
C SER A 152 14.26 -10.64 2.80
N LEU A 153 13.03 -11.00 2.40
CA LEU A 153 12.74 -11.61 1.09
C LEU A 153 12.66 -10.54 -0.02
N TYR A 154 13.62 -9.61 -0.03
CA TYR A 154 13.60 -8.39 -0.85
C TYR A 154 13.49 -8.65 -2.36
N LYS A 155 14.06 -9.76 -2.85
CA LYS A 155 13.93 -10.15 -4.27
C LYS A 155 12.50 -10.54 -4.65
N LYS A 156 11.82 -11.28 -3.76
CA LYS A 156 10.42 -11.69 -3.98
C LYS A 156 9.50 -10.47 -3.90
N LEU A 157 9.73 -9.61 -2.90
CA LEU A 157 8.98 -8.37 -2.73
C LEU A 157 9.11 -7.46 -3.96
N ALA A 158 10.33 -7.22 -4.43
CA ALA A 158 10.59 -6.41 -5.61
C ALA A 158 9.88 -6.93 -6.87
N GLY A 159 9.84 -8.26 -7.05
CA GLY A 159 9.11 -8.89 -8.15
C GLY A 159 7.59 -8.73 -8.05
N ILE A 160 7.03 -8.97 -6.85
CA ILE A 160 5.59 -8.78 -6.58
C ILE A 160 5.19 -7.34 -6.82
N ASP A 161 5.92 -6.38 -6.23
CA ASP A 161 5.68 -4.95 -6.39
C ASP A 161 5.67 -4.50 -7.85
N LEU A 162 6.67 -4.95 -8.62
CA LEU A 162 6.78 -4.58 -10.03
C LEU A 162 5.64 -5.19 -10.85
N PHE A 163 5.33 -6.47 -10.63
CA PHE A 163 4.23 -7.15 -11.32
C PHE A 163 2.88 -6.52 -10.98
N SER A 164 2.57 -6.32 -9.70
CA SER A 164 1.34 -5.70 -9.25
C SER A 164 1.18 -4.28 -9.80
N TYR A 165 2.28 -3.52 -9.88
CA TYR A 165 2.25 -2.18 -10.45
C TYR A 165 1.99 -2.20 -11.97
N ILE A 166 2.67 -3.07 -12.72
CA ILE A 166 2.43 -3.21 -14.17
C ILE A 166 1.00 -3.66 -14.45
N LEU A 167 0.49 -4.64 -13.70
CA LEU A 167 -0.89 -5.11 -13.82
C LEU A 167 -1.87 -3.97 -13.54
N SER A 168 -1.66 -3.20 -12.47
CA SER A 168 -2.49 -2.05 -12.11
C SER A 168 -2.45 -0.96 -13.19
N ALA A 169 -1.28 -0.70 -13.77
CA ALA A 169 -1.10 0.24 -14.87
C ALA A 169 -1.89 -0.19 -16.11
N ILE A 170 -1.80 -1.46 -16.50
CA ILE A 170 -2.55 -2.01 -17.64
C ILE A 170 -4.05 -1.91 -17.39
N LEU A 171 -4.53 -2.34 -16.21
CA LEU A 171 -5.94 -2.24 -15.85
C LEU A 171 -6.42 -0.79 -15.86
N THR A 172 -5.61 0.15 -15.37
CA THR A 172 -5.94 1.58 -15.40
C THR A 172 -6.14 2.07 -16.83
N VAL A 173 -5.22 1.73 -17.75
CA VAL A 173 -5.32 2.13 -19.16
C VAL A 173 -6.53 1.49 -19.84
N VAL A 174 -6.75 0.18 -19.63
CA VAL A 174 -7.86 -0.56 -20.26
C VAL A 174 -9.23 -0.09 -19.76
N LEU A 175 -9.35 0.29 -18.49
CA LEU A 175 -10.62 0.78 -17.93
C LEU A 175 -10.88 2.26 -18.23
N LEU A 176 -9.85 3.02 -18.61
CA LEU A 176 -9.97 4.44 -18.98
C LEU A 176 -10.30 4.66 -20.46
N LEU A 177 -9.88 3.73 -21.32
CA LEU A 177 -10.16 3.75 -22.76
C LEU A 177 -11.53 3.10 -23.06
#